data_AF-A0A2N8LDH9-F1
#
_entry.id   AF-A0A2N8LDH9-F1
#
_cell.length_a   1.000
_cell.length_b   1.000
_cell.length_c   1.000
_cell.angle_alpha   90.00
_cell.angle_beta   90.00
_cell.angle_gamma   90.00
#
_symmetry.space_group_name_H-M   'P 1'
#
loop_
_entity.id
_entity.type
_entity.pdbx_description
1 polymer ?
#
loop_
_entity_poly.entity_id
_entity_poly.type
_entity_poly.pdbx_seq_one_letter_code
_entity_poly.pdbx_strand_id
1 'polypeptide(L)'
;MYPQYQVYLSASIWETFGLTLLEAASYGLSLIGLNVHYGNQLFIEDGKNGYLVDYDHNADEEVVIHAMAEKIITYYSLTFEEEAAFHQHSRQLSHRFTEEKLLAEWQEFLKNS
;
A
#
# COMPACT_ATOMS: atom_id res chain seq x y z
N MET A 1 -3.77 -13.93 8.01
CA MET A 1 -5.17 -14.18 7.58
C MET A 1 -5.53 -13.26 6.40
N TYR A 2 -4.64 -13.13 5.39
CA TYR A 2 -4.80 -12.22 4.24
C TYR A 2 -5.21 -12.88 2.90
N PRO A 3 -4.89 -14.16 2.60
CA PRO A 3 -5.21 -14.79 1.30
C PRO A 3 -6.71 -14.88 0.94
N GLN A 4 -7.60 -14.50 1.86
CA GLN A 4 -9.04 -14.52 1.68
C GLN A 4 -9.62 -13.16 1.24
N TYR A 5 -8.78 -12.13 1.13
CA TYR A 5 -9.19 -10.76 0.83
C TYR A 5 -8.46 -10.24 -0.42
N GLN A 6 -9.13 -9.35 -1.17
CA GLN A 6 -8.62 -8.77 -2.42
C GLN A 6 -7.95 -7.39 -2.21
N VAL A 7 -8.42 -6.63 -1.22
CA VAL A 7 -7.95 -5.27 -0.94
C VAL A 7 -7.74 -5.06 0.56
N TYR A 8 -6.74 -4.25 0.93
CA TYR A 8 -6.50 -3.77 2.29
C TYR A 8 -6.75 -2.25 2.34
N LEU A 9 -7.45 -1.80 3.37
CA LEU A 9 -7.83 -0.40 3.57
C LEU A 9 -7.07 0.20 4.76
N SER A 10 -6.45 1.36 4.56
CA SER A 10 -5.78 2.14 5.61
C SER A 10 -6.32 3.56 5.66
N ALA A 11 -7.07 3.88 6.71
CA ALA A 11 -7.45 5.25 7.06
C ALA A 11 -6.48 5.89 8.07
N SER A 12 -5.28 5.32 8.21
CA SER A 12 -4.27 5.83 9.13
C SER A 12 -3.74 7.18 8.65
N ILE A 13 -3.82 8.19 9.50
CA ILE A 13 -3.26 9.54 9.27
C ILE A 13 -1.77 9.61 9.61
N TRP A 14 -1.24 8.59 10.30
CA TRP A 14 0.14 8.47 10.75
C TRP A 14 0.58 7.01 10.70
N GLU A 15 1.26 6.64 9.63
CA GLU A 15 1.84 5.32 9.44
C GLU A 15 3.34 5.47 9.22
N THR A 16 4.15 4.99 10.17
CA THR A 16 5.62 5.19 10.13
C THR A 16 6.25 4.33 9.04
N PHE A 17 6.12 3.01 9.17
CA PHE A 17 6.55 2.07 8.13
C PHE A 17 5.35 1.39 7.50
N GLY A 18 4.42 0.85 8.29
CA GLY A 18 3.28 0.10 7.74
C GLY A 18 3.59 -1.38 7.57
N LEU A 19 3.94 -2.08 8.65
CA LEU A 19 4.19 -3.52 8.58
C LEU A 19 2.95 -4.30 8.10
N THR A 20 1.75 -3.88 8.48
CA THR A 20 0.52 -4.49 7.98
C THR A 20 0.31 -4.24 6.48
N LEU A 21 0.75 -3.10 5.95
CA LEU A 21 0.75 -2.80 4.52
C LEU A 21 1.77 -3.67 3.78
N LEU A 22 2.97 -3.84 4.35
CA LEU A 22 3.98 -4.76 3.80
C LEU A 22 3.46 -6.21 3.77
N GLU A 23 2.87 -6.67 4.88
CA GLU A 23 2.25 -8.00 4.96
C GLU A 23 1.17 -8.16 3.89
N ALA A 24 0.21 -7.23 3.82
CA ALA A 24 -0.86 -7.26 2.82
C ALA A 24 -0.31 -7.27 1.38
N ALA A 25 0.67 -6.41 1.08
CA ALA A 25 1.33 -6.36 -0.22
C ALA A 25 2.07 -7.67 -0.55
N SER A 26 2.68 -8.33 0.44
CA SER A 26 3.36 -9.62 0.26
C SER A 26 2.42 -10.76 -0.09
N TYR A 27 1.17 -10.69 0.38
CA TYR A 27 0.10 -11.59 -0.05
C TYR A 27 -0.54 -11.16 -1.37
N GLY A 28 -0.11 -10.03 -1.93
CA GLY A 28 -0.57 -9.47 -3.19
C GLY A 28 -1.92 -8.78 -3.11
N LEU A 29 -2.33 -8.31 -1.93
CA LEU A 29 -3.54 -7.49 -1.83
C LEU A 29 -3.29 -6.13 -2.47
N SER A 30 -4.31 -5.61 -3.14
CA SER A 30 -4.33 -4.20 -3.53
C SER A 30 -4.51 -3.32 -2.29
N LEU A 31 -3.99 -2.09 -2.32
CA LEU A 31 -3.95 -1.24 -1.13
C LEU A 31 -4.64 0.11 -1.39
N ILE A 32 -5.58 0.50 -0.54
CA ILE A 32 -6.20 1.84 -0.63
C ILE A 32 -5.97 2.56 0.69
N GLY A 33 -5.44 3.78 0.63
CA GLY A 33 -5.22 4.56 1.84
C GLY A 33 -4.98 6.04 1.59
N LEU A 34 -4.86 6.78 2.69
CA LEU A 34 -4.63 8.22 2.63
C LEU A 34 -3.22 8.55 2.10
N ASN A 35 -3.11 9.63 1.33
CA ASN A 35 -1.86 10.17 0.79
C ASN A 35 -1.09 10.94 1.87
N VAL A 36 -0.65 10.21 2.89
CA VAL A 36 0.11 10.72 4.02
C VAL A 36 1.46 10.04 4.10
N HIS A 37 2.46 10.80 4.54
CA HIS A 37 3.75 10.23 4.87
C HIS A 37 3.60 9.26 6.09
N TYR A 38 4.28 8.12 6.14
CA TYR A 38 5.24 7.57 5.17
C TYR A 38 4.80 6.21 4.61
N GLY A 39 4.23 5.34 5.45
CA GLY A 39 3.96 3.95 5.10
C GLY A 39 3.04 3.75 3.89
N ASN A 40 1.96 4.53 3.79
CA ASN A 40 1.04 4.44 2.64
C ASN A 40 1.76 4.79 1.33
N GLN A 41 2.53 5.88 1.30
CA GLN A 41 3.30 6.25 0.09
C GLN A 41 4.45 5.27 -0.22
N LEU A 42 4.95 4.56 0.78
CA LEU A 42 5.99 3.55 0.59
C LEU A 42 5.45 2.27 -0.07
N PHE A 43 4.21 1.90 0.26
CA PHE A 43 3.61 0.62 -0.14
C PHE A 43 2.51 0.73 -1.20
N ILE A 44 2.03 1.94 -1.50
CA ILE A 44 0.98 2.19 -2.49
C ILE A 44 1.54 3.06 -3.61
N GLU A 45 1.67 2.49 -4.81
CA GLU A 45 1.85 3.24 -6.04
C GLU A 45 0.48 3.46 -6.69
N ASP A 46 0.01 4.71 -6.66
CA ASP A 46 -1.32 5.09 -7.15
C ASP A 46 -1.58 4.62 -8.59
N GLY A 47 -2.72 3.96 -8.79
CA GLY A 47 -3.15 3.40 -10.07
C GLY A 47 -2.38 2.14 -10.52
N LYS A 48 -1.44 1.62 -9.73
CA LYS A 48 -0.66 0.42 -10.09
C LYS A 48 -0.91 -0.78 -9.19
N ASN A 49 -0.91 -0.59 -7.87
CA ASN A 49 -1.30 -1.64 -6.92
C ASN A 49 -2.39 -1.19 -5.95
N GLY A 50 -3.05 -0.08 -6.26
CA GLY A 50 -4.02 0.51 -5.36
C GLY A 50 -4.21 1.99 -5.59
N TYR A 51 -4.75 2.68 -4.59
CA TYR A 51 -5.09 4.10 -4.70
C TYR A 51 -4.70 4.89 -3.46
N LEU A 52 -4.18 6.10 -3.70
CA LEU A 52 -3.95 7.10 -2.67
C LEU A 52 -5.07 8.14 -2.70
N VAL A 53 -5.62 8.46 -1.53
CA VAL A 53 -6.65 9.49 -1.34
C VAL A 53 -6.03 10.71 -0.67
N ASP A 54 -6.10 11.87 -1.32
CA ASP A 54 -5.54 13.10 -0.76
C ASP A 54 -6.13 13.43 0.60
N TYR A 55 -5.24 13.78 1.53
CA TYR A 55 -5.59 14.12 2.90
C TYR A 55 -4.65 15.20 3.43
N ASP A 56 -5.24 16.18 4.11
CA ASP A 56 -4.52 17.09 4.98
C ASP A 56 -5.33 17.32 6.27
N HIS A 57 -4.71 17.88 7.30
CA HIS A 57 -5.33 18.05 8.62
C HIS A 57 -6.51 19.04 8.66
N ASN A 58 -6.67 19.87 7.63
CA ASN A 58 -7.77 20.82 7.50
C ASN A 58 -8.83 20.33 6.50
N ALA A 59 -8.65 19.15 5.91
CA ALA A 59 -9.58 18.58 4.96
C ALA A 59 -10.93 18.30 5.63
N ASP A 60 -12.00 18.53 4.89
CA ASP A 60 -13.34 18.14 5.30
C ASP A 60 -13.44 16.61 5.35
N GLU A 61 -13.82 16.09 6.52
CA GLU A 61 -13.93 14.65 6.76
C GLU A 61 -14.92 13.99 5.79
N GLU A 62 -16.04 14.65 5.45
CA GLU A 62 -17.01 14.09 4.51
C GLU A 62 -16.40 13.95 3.11
N VAL A 63 -15.57 14.91 2.69
CA VAL A 63 -14.89 14.85 1.38
C VAL A 63 -13.93 13.67 1.34
N VAL A 64 -13.15 13.45 2.40
CA VAL A 64 -12.20 12.33 2.49
C VAL A 64 -12.93 10.99 2.50
N ILE A 65 -14.04 10.88 3.25
CA ILE A 65 -14.88 9.67 3.27
C ILE A 65 -15.44 9.35 1.88
N HIS A 66 -15.98 10.35 1.19
CA HIS A 66 -16.50 10.16 -0.17
C HIS A 66 -15.40 9.73 -1.14
N ALA A 67 -14.22 10.35 -1.07
CA ALA A 67 -13.09 9.99 -1.92
C ALA A 67 -12.61 8.54 -1.65
N MET A 68 -12.53 8.13 -0.39
CA MET A 68 -12.21 6.74 -0.02
C MET A 68 -13.25 5.76 -0.58
N ALA A 69 -14.53 6.05 -0.43
CA ALA A 69 -15.61 5.22 -0.97
C ALA A 69 -15.52 5.12 -2.49
N GLU A 70 -15.23 6.23 -3.17
CA GLU A 70 -15.08 6.28 -4.63
C GLU A 70 -13.91 5.40 -5.12
N LYS A 71 -12.77 5.39 -4.40
CA LYS A 71 -11.63 4.50 -4.72
C LYS A 71 -11.95 3.03 -4.49
N ILE A 72 -12.73 2.70 -3.48
CA ILE A 72 -13.21 1.32 -3.27
C ILE A 72 -14.08 0.88 -4.45
N ILE A 73 -15.05 1.70 -4.86
CA ILE A 73 -15.92 1.42 -6.02
C ILE A 73 -15.09 1.28 -7.30
N THR A 74 -14.12 2.19 -7.50
CA THR A 74 -13.21 2.16 -8.64
C THR A 74 -12.42 0.85 -8.70
N TYR A 75 -11.88 0.40 -7.55
CA TYR A 75 -11.18 -0.88 -7.48
C TYR A 75 -12.07 -2.07 -7.87
N TYR A 76 -13.30 -2.13 -7.34
CA TYR A 76 -14.23 -3.22 -7.68
C TYR A 76 -14.81 -3.12 -9.09
N SER A 77 -14.55 -2.03 -9.81
CA SER A 77 -14.92 -1.86 -11.22
C SER A 77 -13.80 -2.29 -12.18
N LEU A 78 -12.63 -2.66 -11.67
CA LEU A 78 -11.51 -3.16 -12.48
C LEU A 78 -11.89 -4.46 -13.19
N THR A 79 -11.34 -4.65 -14.38
CA THR A 79 -11.33 -5.95 -15.04
C THR A 79 -10.45 -6.94 -14.27
N PHE A 80 -10.68 -8.23 -14.51
CA PHE A 80 -9.86 -9.29 -13.92
C PHE A 80 -8.35 -9.13 -14.24
N GLU A 81 -8.02 -8.63 -15.44
CA GLU A 81 -6.64 -8.42 -15.87
C GLU A 81 -5.98 -7.26 -15.11
N GLU A 82 -6.70 -6.16 -14.92
CA GLU A 82 -6.24 -5.01 -14.14
C GLU A 82 -6.08 -5.38 -12.66
N GLU A 83 -7.04 -6.10 -12.07
CA GLU A 83 -6.93 -6.60 -10.69
C GLU A 83 -5.70 -7.50 -10.52
N ALA A 84 -5.49 -8.46 -11.44
CA ALA A 84 -4.34 -9.34 -11.40
C ALA A 84 -3.01 -8.57 -11.51
N ALA A 85 -2.95 -7.53 -12.35
CA ALA A 85 -1.81 -6.64 -12.45
C ALA A 85 -1.54 -5.90 -11.14
N PHE A 86 -2.60 -5.40 -10.47
CA PHE A 86 -2.48 -4.76 -9.16
C PHE A 86 -1.89 -5.72 -8.12
N HIS A 87 -2.39 -6.94 -8.06
CA HIS A 87 -1.90 -7.95 -7.11
C HIS A 87 -0.44 -8.32 -7.37
N GLN A 88 -0.06 -8.43 -8.65
CA GLN A 88 1.32 -8.70 -9.03
C GLN A 88 2.25 -7.55 -8.63
N HIS A 89 1.84 -6.30 -8.86
CA HIS A 89 2.63 -5.12 -8.51
C HIS A 89 2.82 -4.99 -7.00
N SER A 90 1.79 -5.26 -6.19
CA SER A 90 1.91 -5.34 -4.72
C SER A 90 2.98 -6.33 -4.27
N ARG A 91 3.00 -7.54 -4.84
CA ARG A 91 4.03 -8.55 -4.50
C ARG A 91 5.41 -8.06 -4.88
N GLN A 92 5.58 -7.52 -6.08
CA GLN A 92 6.86 -6.98 -6.56
C GLN A 92 7.40 -5.89 -5.63
N LEU A 93 6.54 -4.98 -5.18
CA LEU A 93 6.91 -3.93 -4.25
C LEU A 93 7.34 -4.50 -2.89
N SER A 94 6.58 -5.44 -2.33
CA SER A 94 6.92 -6.10 -1.05
C SER A 94 8.25 -6.87 -1.11
N HIS A 95 8.60 -7.43 -2.27
CA HIS A 95 9.86 -8.17 -2.44
C HIS A 95 11.10 -7.30 -2.27
N ARG A 96 10.97 -5.97 -2.21
CA ARG A 96 12.07 -5.06 -1.84
C ARG A 96 12.46 -5.18 -0.37
N PHE A 97 11.55 -5.67 0.48
CA PHE A 97 11.71 -5.71 1.94
C PHE A 97 11.82 -7.15 2.46
N THR A 98 12.36 -8.07 1.66
CA THR A 98 12.64 -9.43 2.12
C THR A 98 13.77 -9.42 3.15
N GLU A 99 13.75 -10.38 4.08
CA GLU A 99 14.80 -10.55 5.10
C GLU A 99 16.19 -10.60 4.47
N GLU A 100 16.34 -11.31 3.35
CA GLU A 100 17.59 -11.43 2.59
C GLU A 100 18.13 -10.07 2.13
N LYS A 101 17.27 -9.19 1.61
CA LYS A 101 17.66 -7.86 1.14
C LYS A 101 18.00 -6.94 2.30
N LEU A 102 17.19 -6.95 3.35
CA LEU A 102 17.45 -6.19 4.56
C LEU A 102 18.79 -6.60 5.18
N LEU A 103 19.06 -7.91 5.29
CA LEU A 103 20.33 -8.42 5.81
C LEU A 103 21.52 -7.98 4.96
N ALA A 104 21.39 -8.00 3.63
CA ALA A 104 22.43 -7.53 2.72
C ALA A 104 22.73 -6.03 2.91
N GLU A 105 21.70 -5.18 2.99
CA GLU A 105 21.86 -3.75 3.24
C GLU A 105 22.52 -3.47 4.59
N TRP A 106 22.13 -4.19 5.66
CA TRP A 106 22.77 -4.08 6.96
C TRP A 106 24.25 -4.49 6.96
N GLN A 107 24.58 -5.58 6.26
CA GLN A 107 25.97 -6.03 6.13
C GLN A 107 26.84 -5.03 5.36
N GLU A 108 26.29 -4.41 4.31
CA GLU A 108 26.98 -3.36 3.56
C GLU A 108 27.21 -2.13 4.42
N PHE A 109 26.18 -1.67 5.14
CA PHE A 109 26.27 -0.54 6.05
C PHE A 109 27.38 -0.74 7.09
N LEU A 110 27.39 -1.91 7.76
CA LEU A 110 28.37 -2.23 8.81
C LEU A 110 29.81 -2.40 8.29
N LYS A 111 29.99 -2.71 7.00
CA LYS A 111 31.33 -2.79 6.37
C LYS A 111 31.89 -1.41 6.03
N ASN A 112 31.01 -0.43 5.82
CA ASN A 112 31.35 0.92 5.39
C ASN A 112 31.29 1.95 6.54
N SER A 113 30.97 1.50 7.76
CA SER A 113 30.97 2.28 9.02
C SER A 113 32.24 2.05 9.83
#